data_AF-A0ABD0NEY7-F1
#
_entry.id   AF-A0ABD0NEY7-F1
#
_cell.length_a   1.000
_cell.length_b   1.000
_cell.length_c   1.000
_cell.angle_alpha   90.00
_cell.angle_beta   90.00
_cell.angle_gamma   90.00
#
_symmetry.space_group_name_H-M   'P 1'
#
loop_
_entity.id
_entity.type
_entity.pdbx_description
1 polymer ?
#
loop_
_entity_poly.entity_id
_entity_poly.type
_entity_poly.pdbx_seq_one_letter_code
_entity_poly.pdbx_strand_id
1 'polypeptide(L)'
;MAYSDFIQHFSELEICNLTPDTLSSDTVSRWNYSQFEGDWKVGSTAGGCSNNPATFCSNPQFVIKLDEEDDDPYDGENGCTILVGLMQKDFRKDRQFGRDPNIIGFTIYK
;
A
#
# COMPACT_ATOMS: atom_id res chain seq x y z
N MET A 1 -4.65 -30.96 -10.45
CA MET A 1 -5.18 -29.96 -11.41
C MET A 1 -4.02 -29.54 -12.29
N ALA A 2 -4.21 -29.48 -13.61
CA ALA A 2 -3.17 -28.94 -14.49
C ALA A 2 -3.14 -27.41 -14.38
N TYR A 3 -2.01 -26.77 -14.66
CA TYR A 3 -1.92 -25.30 -14.67
C TYR A 3 -2.94 -24.68 -15.65
N SER A 4 -3.16 -25.35 -16.79
CA SER A 4 -4.21 -24.96 -17.75
C SER A 4 -5.60 -24.89 -17.12
N ASP A 5 -5.95 -25.85 -16.27
CA ASP A 5 -7.26 -25.88 -15.61
C ASP A 5 -7.35 -24.77 -14.56
N PHE A 6 -6.24 -24.47 -13.86
CA PHE A 6 -6.19 -23.37 -12.90
C PHE A 6 -6.47 -22.03 -13.61
N ILE A 7 -5.80 -21.77 -14.72
CA ILE A 7 -6.00 -20.54 -15.52
C ILE A 7 -7.42 -20.46 -16.11
N GLN A 8 -8.06 -21.60 -16.39
CA GLN A 8 -9.45 -21.62 -16.87
C GLN A 8 -10.49 -21.37 -15.78
N HIS A 9 -10.22 -21.78 -14.54
CA HIS A 9 -11.22 -21.80 -13.48
C HIS A 9 -11.02 -20.74 -12.39
N PHE A 10 -9.83 -20.15 -12.29
CA PHE A 10 -9.51 -19.13 -11.29
C PHE A 10 -9.13 -17.81 -11.97
N SER A 11 -9.63 -16.71 -11.44
CA SER A 11 -9.37 -15.35 -11.93
C SER A 11 -8.35 -14.57 -11.07
N GLU A 12 -8.11 -15.03 -9.83
CA GLU A 12 -7.33 -14.29 -8.84
C GLU A 12 -6.46 -15.25 -8.02
N LEU A 13 -5.22 -14.82 -7.76
CA LEU A 13 -4.25 -15.51 -6.95
C LEU A 13 -3.67 -14.52 -5.94
N GLU A 14 -3.97 -14.72 -4.67
CA GLU A 14 -3.41 -13.94 -3.59
C GLU A 14 -2.24 -14.71 -2.96
N ILE A 15 -1.07 -14.07 -2.86
CA ILE A 15 0.12 -14.64 -2.22
C ILE A 15 0.58 -13.69 -1.11
N CYS A 16 0.71 -14.22 0.10
CA CYS A 16 1.20 -13.48 1.25
C CYS A 16 2.63 -13.91 1.57
N ASN A 17 3.60 -13.04 1.29
CA ASN A 17 4.99 -13.26 1.65
C ASN A 17 5.26 -12.88 3.11
N LEU A 18 6.26 -13.53 3.71
CA LEU A 18 6.75 -13.19 5.06
C LEU A 18 7.73 -12.02 5.04
N THR A 19 8.40 -11.79 3.92
CA THR A 19 9.26 -10.62 3.68
C THR A 19 8.64 -9.72 2.61
N PRO A 20 8.97 -8.42 2.59
CA PRO A 20 8.52 -7.51 1.54
C PRO A 20 9.15 -7.78 0.16
N ASP A 21 10.01 -8.79 0.05
CA ASP A 21 10.65 -9.17 -1.20
C ASP A 21 9.63 -9.67 -2.23
N THR A 22 9.94 -9.41 -3.50
CA THR A 22 9.16 -9.94 -4.63
C THR A 22 9.49 -11.42 -4.85
N LEU A 23 8.50 -12.22 -5.26
CA LEU A 23 8.68 -13.65 -5.55
C LEU A 23 9.65 -13.92 -6.71
N SER A 24 9.95 -12.90 -7.50
CA SER A 24 10.86 -12.94 -8.65
C SER A 24 12.31 -12.64 -8.29
N SER A 25 12.60 -12.16 -7.07
CA SER A 25 13.97 -11.88 -6.65
C SER A 25 14.62 -13.14 -6.07
N ASP A 26 15.78 -13.50 -6.60
CA ASP A 26 16.59 -14.61 -6.09
C ASP A 26 17.43 -14.19 -4.86
N THR A 27 17.36 -12.92 -4.46
CA THR A 27 18.13 -12.33 -3.36
C THR A 27 17.21 -11.80 -2.26
N VAL A 28 17.59 -12.03 -1.01
CA VAL A 28 16.86 -11.48 0.16
C VAL A 28 17.36 -10.06 0.43
N SER A 29 16.46 -9.08 0.33
CA SER A 29 16.78 -7.68 0.61
C SER A 29 16.60 -7.34 2.09
N ARG A 30 17.26 -6.28 2.54
CA ARG A 30 17.08 -5.76 3.91
C ARG A 30 16.08 -4.62 3.89
N TRP A 31 14.98 -4.79 4.61
CA TRP A 31 13.90 -3.81 4.66
C TRP A 31 13.89 -3.04 5.97
N ASN A 32 13.78 -1.72 5.88
CA ASN A 32 13.45 -0.86 7.01
C ASN A 32 11.92 -0.73 7.11
N TYR A 33 11.37 -0.96 8.29
CA TYR A 33 9.93 -0.89 8.54
C TYR A 33 9.58 0.34 9.37
N SER A 34 8.59 1.11 8.92
CA SER A 34 7.99 2.20 9.66
C SER A 34 6.47 2.12 9.55
N GLN A 35 5.77 2.28 10.67
CA GLN A 35 4.31 2.22 10.72
C GLN A 35 3.76 3.49 11.35
N PHE A 36 2.73 4.02 10.72
CA PHE A 36 1.99 5.16 11.23
C PHE A 36 0.53 4.78 11.39
N GLU A 37 -0.10 5.35 12.42
CA GLU A 37 -1.53 5.22 12.66
C GLU A 37 -2.18 6.60 12.60
N GLY A 38 -3.39 6.66 12.06
CA GLY A 38 -4.14 7.90 11.93
C GLY A 38 -5.63 7.63 11.71
N ASP A 39 -6.40 8.71 11.60
CA ASP A 39 -7.84 8.66 11.43
C ASP A 39 -8.36 9.78 10.53
N TRP A 40 -9.44 9.47 9.80
CA TRP A 40 -10.19 10.44 9.00
C TRP A 40 -11.48 10.82 9.72
N LYS A 41 -11.53 12.04 10.26
CA LYS A 41 -12.69 12.60 10.95
C LYS A 41 -13.39 13.65 10.09
N VAL A 42 -14.70 13.50 9.96
CA VAL A 42 -15.57 14.46 9.25
C VAL A 42 -15.42 15.85 9.88
N GLY A 43 -15.21 16.87 9.04
CA GLY A 43 -15.01 18.25 9.47
C GLY A 43 -13.59 18.60 9.93
N SER A 44 -12.65 17.66 9.87
CA SER A 44 -11.23 17.90 10.18
C SER A 44 -10.33 17.22 9.14
N THR A 45 -9.99 15.95 9.34
CA THR A 45 -8.98 15.24 8.53
C THR A 45 -9.56 14.47 7.35
N ALA A 46 -10.89 14.32 7.23
CA ALA A 46 -11.54 13.62 6.12
C ALA A 46 -11.58 14.48 4.85
N GLY A 47 -10.43 14.65 4.20
CA GLY A 47 -10.25 15.55 3.05
C GLY A 47 -10.71 14.99 1.70
N GLY A 48 -10.95 13.68 1.59
CA GLY A 48 -11.32 13.01 0.34
C GLY A 48 -10.11 12.70 -0.55
N CYS A 49 -10.35 12.41 -1.84
CA CYS A 49 -9.29 12.11 -2.81
C CYS A 49 -8.85 13.37 -3.59
N SER A 50 -7.87 13.23 -4.48
CA SER A 50 -7.31 14.34 -5.27
C SER A 50 -8.33 15.07 -6.15
N ASN A 51 -9.49 14.46 -6.42
CA ASN A 51 -10.62 15.10 -7.11
C ASN A 51 -11.32 16.18 -6.27
N ASN A 52 -11.02 16.27 -4.97
CA ASN A 52 -11.57 17.25 -4.03
C ASN A 52 -10.48 18.25 -3.57
N PRO A 53 -9.96 19.12 -4.45
CA PRO A 53 -8.78 19.93 -4.17
C PRO A 53 -8.95 20.89 -2.98
N ALA A 54 -10.18 21.34 -2.71
CA ALA A 54 -10.47 22.25 -1.60
C ALA A 54 -10.27 21.61 -0.21
N THR A 55 -10.43 20.29 -0.10
CA THR A 55 -10.38 19.57 1.18
C THR A 55 -9.23 18.56 1.23
N PHE A 56 -8.67 18.16 0.08
CA PHE A 56 -7.65 17.12 -0.01
C PHE A 56 -6.43 17.38 0.88
N CYS A 57 -6.03 18.64 1.03
CA CYS A 57 -4.88 19.02 1.86
C CYS A 57 -5.09 18.81 3.37
N SER A 58 -6.32 18.60 3.84
CA SER A 58 -6.62 18.35 5.25
C SER A 58 -6.39 16.89 5.67
N ASN A 59 -6.18 15.99 4.70
CA ASN A 59 -5.78 14.61 5.01
C ASN A 59 -4.43 14.59 5.75
N PRO A 60 -4.19 13.58 6.63
CA PRO A 60 -2.90 13.38 7.26
C PRO A 60 -1.78 13.23 6.21
N GLN A 61 -0.66 13.91 6.43
CA GLN A 61 0.51 13.88 5.55
C GLN A 61 1.68 13.22 6.27
N PHE A 62 2.42 12.39 5.54
CA PHE A 62 3.58 11.66 6.06
C PHE A 62 4.78 11.97 5.18
N VAL A 63 5.92 12.18 5.82
CA VAL A 63 7.20 12.45 5.14
C VAL A 63 7.99 11.16 5.09
N ILE A 64 8.41 10.79 3.88
CA ILE A 64 9.32 9.67 3.64
C ILE A 64 10.64 10.28 3.18
N LYS A 65 11.74 9.88 3.82
CA LYS A 65 13.09 10.27 3.43
C LYS A 65 13.78 9.07 2.80
N LEU A 66 14.34 9.29 1.62
CA LEU A 66 15.10 8.30 0.86
C LEU A 66 16.53 8.83 0.80
N ASP A 67 17.38 8.34 1.69
CA ASP A 67 18.74 8.87 1.88
C ASP A 67 19.81 8.03 1.15
N GLU A 68 19.60 6.72 1.04
CA GLU A 68 20.55 5.76 0.46
C GLU A 68 19.93 5.06 -0.75
N GLU A 69 20.62 5.08 -1.90
CA GLU A 69 20.26 4.32 -3.11
C GLU A 69 20.44 2.81 -2.86
N ASP A 70 19.63 2.00 -3.55
CA ASP A 70 19.69 0.55 -3.42
C ASP A 70 20.98 0.00 -4.06
N ASP A 71 21.68 -0.88 -3.34
CA ASP A 71 22.88 -1.57 -3.82
C ASP A 71 22.54 -2.76 -4.77
N ASP A 72 21.53 -2.64 -5.63
CA ASP A 72 21.19 -3.70 -6.60
C ASP A 72 21.84 -3.45 -7.97
N PRO A 73 22.90 -4.20 -8.33
CA PRO A 73 23.59 -4.03 -9.61
C PRO A 73 22.81 -4.58 -10.81
N TYR A 74 21.66 -5.23 -10.61
CA TYR A 74 20.91 -5.94 -11.66
C TYR A 74 19.69 -5.18 -12.20
N ASP A 75 19.22 -4.13 -11.52
CA ASP A 75 18.07 -3.33 -11.96
C ASP A 75 18.45 -2.29 -13.03
N GLY A 76 19.68 -1.78 -12.98
CA GLY A 76 20.15 -0.76 -13.93
C GLY A 76 19.50 0.62 -13.72
N GLU A 77 18.69 0.78 -12.68
CA GLU A 77 18.14 2.04 -12.19
C GLU A 77 18.82 2.45 -10.89
N ASN A 78 19.37 3.67 -10.82
CA ASN A 78 19.84 4.25 -9.56
C ASN A 78 18.64 4.86 -8.83
N GLY A 79 18.17 4.21 -7.76
CA GLY A 79 17.02 4.67 -6.99
C GLY A 79 16.91 3.99 -5.63
N CYS A 80 15.84 4.33 -4.90
CA CYS A 80 15.50 3.70 -3.62
C CYS A 80 14.13 3.03 -3.74
N THR A 81 14.05 1.75 -3.38
CA THR A 81 12.82 0.97 -3.44
C THR A 81 12.05 1.11 -2.13
N ILE A 82 10.76 1.46 -2.23
CA ILE A 82 9.86 1.48 -1.07
C ILE A 82 8.58 0.72 -1.34
N LEU A 83 8.06 0.09 -0.28
CA LEU A 83 6.74 -0.51 -0.26
C LEU A 83 5.84 0.29 0.70
N VAL A 84 4.75 0.87 0.17
CA VAL A 84 3.78 1.63 0.96
C VAL A 84 2.46 0.88 1.01
N GLY A 85 2.07 0.45 2.20
CA GLY A 85 0.77 -0.19 2.47
C GLY A 85 -0.15 0.72 3.28
N LEU A 86 -1.36 0.97 2.78
CA LEU A 86 -2.41 1.67 3.51
C LEU A 86 -3.55 0.70 3.86
N MET A 87 -3.86 0.57 5.15
CA MET A 87 -4.86 -0.38 5.64
C MET A 87 -5.92 0.32 6.51
N GLN A 88 -7.19 0.04 6.25
CA GLN A 88 -8.30 0.49 7.09
C GLN A 88 -8.53 -0.48 8.26
N LYS A 89 -8.72 0.07 9.46
CA LYS A 89 -8.96 -0.70 10.69
C LYS A 89 -10.45 -1.02 10.89
N ASP A 90 -10.72 -2.05 11.69
CA ASP A 90 -12.06 -2.38 12.22
C ASP A 90 -13.18 -2.64 11.20
N PHE A 91 -12.88 -2.84 9.91
CA PHE A 91 -13.88 -3.05 8.85
C PHE A 91 -14.89 -4.18 9.16
N ARG A 92 -14.45 -5.23 9.89
CA ARG A 92 -15.32 -6.36 10.27
C ARG A 92 -16.41 -5.95 11.26
N LYS A 93 -16.13 -4.98 12.14
CA LYS A 93 -17.12 -4.44 13.10
C LYS A 93 -18.11 -3.55 12.37
N ASP A 94 -17.61 -2.65 11.52
CA ASP A 94 -18.45 -1.75 10.72
C ASP A 94 -19.41 -2.49 9.78
N ARG A 95 -18.97 -3.63 9.21
CA ARG A 95 -19.81 -4.49 8.38
C ARG A 95 -21.02 -5.08 9.14
N GLN A 96 -20.90 -5.30 10.45
CA GLN A 96 -22.06 -5.74 11.27
C GLN A 96 -23.14 -4.67 11.36
N PHE A 97 -22.77 -3.40 11.18
CA PHE A 97 -23.68 -2.26 11.10
C PHE A 97 -24.10 -1.91 9.67
N GLY A 98 -23.80 -2.78 8.69
CA GLY A 98 -24.16 -2.58 7.28
C GLY A 98 -23.33 -1.52 6.56
N ARG A 99 -22.13 -1.18 7.08
CA ARG A 99 -21.20 -0.27 6.42
C ARG A 99 -20.21 -1.04 5.57
N ASP A 100 -20.05 -0.62 4.33
CA ASP A 100 -19.04 -1.14 3.42
C ASP A 100 -17.66 -0.53 3.69
N PRO A 101 -16.57 -1.21 3.31
CA PRO A 101 -15.23 -0.64 3.38
C PRO A 101 -15.14 0.65 2.55
N ASN A 102 -14.39 1.63 3.05
CA ASN A 102 -14.13 2.84 2.29
C ASN A 102 -13.20 2.53 1.12
N ILE A 103 -13.40 3.21 -0.01
CA ILE A 103 -12.43 3.24 -1.11
C ILE A 103 -11.26 4.11 -0.63
N ILE A 104 -10.12 3.48 -0.41
CA ILE A 104 -8.91 4.13 0.11
C ILE A 104 -7.81 4.13 -0.95
N GLY A 105 -6.92 5.11 -0.85
CA GLY A 105 -5.75 5.26 -1.70
C GLY A 105 -4.89 6.41 -1.17
N PHE A 106 -3.70 6.55 -1.74
CA PHE A 106 -2.78 7.63 -1.39
C PHE A 106 -2.11 8.18 -2.65
N THR A 107 -1.48 9.35 -2.52
CA THR A 107 -0.72 9.99 -3.58
C THR A 107 0.62 10.43 -2.98
N ILE A 108 1.71 10.10 -3.68
CA ILE A 108 3.07 10.48 -3.28
C ILE A 108 3.46 11.71 -4.06
N TYR A 109 3.98 12.71 -3.37
CA TYR A 109 4.52 13.95 -3.94
C TYR A 109 6.03 14.00 -3.68
N LYS A 110 6.76 14.63 -4.60
CA LYS A 110 8.20 14.90 -4.48
C LYS A 110 8.44 16.27 -3.86
#